data_AF-A0A662HST4-F1
#
_entry.id   AF-A0A662HST4-F1
#
_cell.length_a   1.000
_cell.length_b   1.000
_cell.length_c   1.000
_cell.angle_alpha   90.00
_cell.angle_beta   90.00
_cell.angle_gamma   90.00
#
_symmetry.space_group_name_H-M   'P 1'
#
loop_
_entity.id
_entity.type
_entity.pdbx_description
1 polymer ?
#
loop_
_entity_poly.entity_id
_entity_poly.type
_entity_poly.pdbx_seq_one_letter_code
_entity_poly.pdbx_strand_id
1 'polypeptide(L)'
;MSGFQDYRWCIRNVWFIQALGGTGMTFWDFKSEYWGLVTGKSFEYNPKERPQFKESYIAVMELNKIFRRLSYILGSSPPLEPSIGILILDEDSYHESGVSIPLTMKFLSLLLRLGFGAETAIINEEYLLNGRINRYRLVIAPHIKYISHREAEGLRKYVERGGVLLVCPFCGECDEKGEPYQEVPCRPLMEVTGIKGSVNTDRELLAHLHRVYEYLPERVKAGNWLLETFTPFQSNKMLLTIDRTFALDYIHNLIKQNSGISRVTRNLYHFVKDTTSWCLPVQDITIVTETATGIAECNGKPVIVINRYGNGYCIYLAADFKDTMLENILRSALHLAGLAPYTQISPNGLEKDILLGARRAKDGYLFFLIEIGDRDHTLTLEFNKNRIGLEDREYKIRELLEGRTFRIHGRQPKLELEIGVCDVKVLHIPLT
;
A
#
# COMPACT_ATOMS: atom_id res chain seq x y z
N MET A 1 0.81 22.99 -6.79
CA MET A 1 0.40 24.02 -5.81
C MET A 1 0.50 23.38 -4.43
N SER A 2 1.00 24.11 -3.43
CA SER A 2 1.34 23.59 -2.09
C SER A 2 0.18 22.83 -1.46
N GLY A 3 0.43 21.58 -1.05
CA GLY A 3 -0.62 20.63 -0.65
C GLY A 3 -1.61 21.20 0.37
N PHE A 4 -1.14 21.88 1.42
CA PHE A 4 -2.03 22.28 2.52
C PHE A 4 -2.88 23.55 2.28
N GLN A 5 -2.65 24.28 1.18
CA GLN A 5 -3.38 25.53 0.89
C GLN A 5 -4.50 25.33 -0.15
N ASP A 6 -4.47 24.19 -0.85
CA ASP A 6 -5.35 23.87 -1.97
C ASP A 6 -6.66 23.24 -1.48
N TYR A 7 -7.79 23.70 -2.04
CA TYR A 7 -9.12 23.17 -1.72
C TYR A 7 -9.20 21.66 -2.00
N ARG A 8 -8.73 21.22 -3.17
CA ARG A 8 -8.89 19.85 -3.64
C ARG A 8 -8.09 18.88 -2.80
N TRP A 9 -6.87 19.25 -2.46
CA TRP A 9 -6.03 18.48 -1.57
C TRP A 9 -6.71 18.28 -0.21
N CYS A 10 -7.31 19.33 0.37
CA CYS A 10 -8.01 19.23 1.65
C CYS A 10 -9.18 18.24 1.57
N ILE A 11 -10.05 18.37 0.57
CA ILE A 11 -11.20 17.47 0.37
C ILE A 11 -10.73 16.02 0.23
N ARG A 12 -9.79 15.75 -0.69
CA ARG A 12 -9.29 14.40 -0.99
C ARG A 12 -8.65 13.74 0.23
N ASN A 13 -7.76 14.44 0.93
CA ASN A 13 -7.03 13.88 2.07
C ASN A 13 -7.94 13.59 3.27
N VAL A 14 -8.89 14.49 3.56
CA VAL A 14 -9.83 14.28 4.66
C VAL A 14 -10.66 13.04 4.40
N TRP A 15 -11.23 12.91 3.21
CA TRP A 15 -12.03 11.74 2.87
C TRP A 15 -11.19 10.46 2.76
N PHE A 16 -9.94 10.55 2.31
CA PHE A 16 -9.02 9.42 2.30
C PHE A 16 -8.77 8.89 3.72
N ILE A 17 -8.47 9.78 4.67
CA ILE A 17 -8.30 9.41 6.08
C ILE A 17 -9.58 8.77 6.63
N GLN A 18 -10.75 9.35 6.32
CA GLN A 18 -12.03 8.78 6.74
C GLN A 18 -12.27 7.41 6.13
N ALA A 19 -11.96 7.21 4.85
CA ALA A 19 -12.14 5.96 4.13
C ALA A 19 -11.27 4.83 4.69
N LEU A 20 -10.11 5.17 5.27
CA LEU A 20 -9.21 4.24 5.96
C LEU A 20 -9.57 4.03 7.46
N GLY A 21 -10.68 4.60 7.93
CA GLY A 21 -11.15 4.40 9.31
C GLY A 21 -10.77 5.50 10.29
N GLY A 22 -10.18 6.61 9.83
CA GLY A 22 -10.00 7.79 10.65
C GLY A 22 -11.35 8.29 11.18
N THR A 23 -11.38 8.67 12.46
CA THR A 23 -12.57 9.21 13.14
C THR A 23 -12.55 10.73 13.27
N GLY A 24 -11.45 11.36 12.86
CA GLY A 24 -11.27 12.80 12.85
C GLY A 24 -10.01 13.19 12.10
N MET A 25 -9.87 14.49 11.86
CA MET A 25 -8.66 15.08 11.29
C MET A 25 -8.47 16.47 11.90
N THR A 26 -7.23 16.78 12.26
CA THR A 26 -6.83 18.10 12.75
C THR A 26 -5.90 18.73 11.72
N PHE A 27 -6.18 19.97 11.35
CA PHE A 27 -5.32 20.76 10.48
C PHE A 27 -4.33 21.52 11.34
N TRP A 28 -3.04 21.34 11.07
CA TRP A 28 -1.98 22.14 11.67
C TRP A 28 -1.38 23.06 10.60
N ASP A 29 -1.40 24.39 10.74
CA ASP A 29 -1.87 25.23 11.86
C ASP A 29 -3.15 26.03 11.49
N PHE A 30 -3.86 26.59 12.46
CA PHE A 30 -5.04 27.41 12.19
C PHE A 30 -4.65 28.78 11.62
N LYS A 31 -3.69 29.47 12.23
CA LYS A 31 -3.28 30.83 11.87
C LYS A 31 -1.77 30.92 11.63
N SER A 32 -1.38 31.00 10.37
CA SER A 32 -0.02 31.33 9.94
C SER A 32 0.00 31.74 8.47
N GLU A 33 0.99 32.53 8.07
CA GLU A 33 1.13 32.95 6.67
C GLU A 33 1.28 31.74 5.73
N TYR A 34 1.94 30.68 6.19
CA TYR A 34 2.27 29.51 5.38
C TYR A 34 1.26 28.36 5.56
N TRP A 35 1.26 27.66 6.70
CA TRP A 35 0.41 26.47 6.93
C TRP A 35 -1.00 26.78 7.43
N GLY A 36 -1.24 28.03 7.83
CA GLY A 36 -2.49 28.50 8.40
C GLY A 36 -3.65 28.37 7.44
N LEU A 37 -4.81 27.91 7.93
CA LEU A 37 -6.08 28.07 7.23
C LEU A 37 -6.41 29.55 7.02
N VAL A 38 -6.01 30.41 7.96
CA VAL A 38 -6.09 31.87 7.86
C VAL A 38 -4.72 32.52 7.93
N THR A 39 -4.54 33.64 7.22
CA THR A 39 -3.32 34.45 7.33
C THR A 39 -3.41 35.43 8.50
N GLY A 40 -2.25 35.73 9.09
CA GLY A 40 -2.11 36.83 10.04
C GLY A 40 -0.68 37.02 10.53
N LYS A 41 -0.41 38.18 11.12
CA LYS A 41 0.92 38.67 11.53
C LYS A 41 1.52 37.91 12.72
N SER A 42 0.70 37.26 13.54
CA SER A 42 1.11 36.45 14.69
C SER A 42 0.21 35.22 14.84
N PHE A 43 0.66 34.19 15.57
CA PHE A 43 -0.16 33.02 15.91
C PHE A 43 -1.31 33.36 16.88
N GLU A 44 -1.15 34.41 17.68
CA GLU A 44 -2.16 34.88 18.63
C GLU A 44 -3.38 35.48 17.92
N TYR A 45 -4.58 35.19 18.40
CA TYR A 45 -5.80 35.78 17.86
C TYR A 45 -5.83 37.30 18.13
N ASN A 46 -5.93 38.11 17.07
CA ASN A 46 -6.08 39.55 17.15
C ASN A 46 -7.43 39.96 16.54
N PRO A 47 -8.42 40.43 17.32
CA PRO A 47 -9.74 40.78 16.81
C PRO A 47 -9.73 42.03 15.91
N LYS A 48 -8.65 42.83 15.90
CA LYS A 48 -8.46 43.98 15.02
C LYS A 48 -7.84 43.61 13.67
N GLU A 49 -7.32 42.39 13.54
CA GLU A 49 -6.74 41.89 12.32
C GLU A 49 -7.84 41.41 11.37
N ARG A 50 -7.70 41.72 10.07
CA ARG A 50 -8.58 41.19 9.04
C ARG A 50 -7.91 39.96 8.41
N PRO A 51 -8.24 38.73 8.85
CA PRO A 51 -7.65 37.53 8.27
C PRO A 51 -8.10 37.38 6.82
N GLN A 52 -7.19 36.91 5.95
CA GLN A 52 -7.58 36.40 4.63
C GLN A 52 -7.84 34.90 4.75
N PHE A 53 -8.98 34.46 4.22
CA PHE A 53 -9.33 33.04 4.15
C PHE A 53 -8.66 32.41 2.94
N LYS A 54 -7.92 31.32 3.16
CA LYS A 54 -7.38 30.52 2.06
C LYS A 54 -8.43 29.56 1.51
N GLU A 55 -8.18 28.99 0.35
CA GLU A 55 -9.04 27.95 -0.24
C GLU A 55 -9.20 26.73 0.70
N SER A 56 -8.12 26.36 1.39
CA SER A 56 -8.16 25.33 2.44
C SER A 56 -9.11 25.66 3.59
N TYR A 57 -9.27 26.93 3.98
CA TYR A 57 -10.26 27.32 4.99
C TYR A 57 -11.69 27.05 4.51
N ILE A 58 -11.98 27.33 3.24
CA ILE A 58 -13.30 27.08 2.65
C ILE A 58 -13.58 25.57 2.66
N ALA A 59 -12.63 24.75 2.21
CA ALA A 59 -12.72 23.29 2.27
C ALA A 59 -12.99 22.80 3.69
N VAL A 60 -12.20 23.25 4.67
CA VAL A 60 -12.35 22.86 6.08
C VAL A 60 -13.71 23.29 6.65
N MET A 61 -14.19 24.49 6.32
CA MET A 61 -15.51 24.95 6.75
C MET A 61 -16.62 24.05 6.20
N GLU A 62 -16.56 23.68 4.92
CA GLU A 62 -17.55 22.80 4.28
C GLU A 62 -17.51 21.38 4.84
N LEU A 63 -16.31 20.81 4.97
CA LEU A 63 -16.10 19.52 5.61
C LEU A 63 -16.68 19.51 7.02
N ASN A 64 -16.43 20.54 7.82
CA ASN A 64 -17.00 20.64 9.18
C ASN A 64 -18.53 20.62 9.19
N LYS A 65 -19.20 21.26 8.23
CA LYS A 65 -20.67 21.20 8.10
C LYS A 65 -21.12 19.77 7.79
N ILE A 66 -20.43 19.10 6.87
CA ILE A 66 -20.72 17.72 6.47
C ILE A 66 -20.50 16.75 7.64
N PHE A 67 -19.35 16.82 8.31
CA PHE A 67 -19.02 15.93 9.43
C PHE A 67 -19.93 16.14 10.63
N ARG A 68 -20.40 17.36 10.91
CA ARG A 68 -21.43 17.58 11.94
C ARG A 68 -22.71 16.80 11.61
N ARG A 69 -23.16 16.87 10.36
CA ARG A 69 -24.35 16.16 9.86
C ARG A 69 -24.17 14.64 9.88
N LEU A 70 -22.97 14.15 9.52
CA LEU A 70 -22.68 12.71 9.37
C LEU A 70 -21.99 12.09 10.59
N SER A 71 -21.75 12.86 11.65
CA SER A 71 -20.97 12.46 12.83
C SER A 71 -21.42 11.15 13.44
N TYR A 72 -22.72 10.95 13.61
CA TYR A 72 -23.28 9.72 14.16
C TYR A 72 -23.01 8.50 13.27
N ILE A 73 -23.08 8.68 11.94
CA ILE A 73 -22.88 7.58 10.99
C ILE A 73 -21.39 7.23 10.89
N LEU A 74 -20.54 8.22 10.64
CA LEU A 74 -19.09 8.01 10.48
C LEU A 74 -18.41 7.66 11.80
N GLY A 75 -18.83 8.25 12.91
CA GLY A 75 -18.29 7.97 14.25
C GLY A 75 -18.64 6.58 14.78
N SER A 76 -19.74 5.98 14.31
CA SER A 76 -20.14 4.60 14.66
C SER A 76 -19.71 3.56 13.61
N SER A 77 -18.89 3.96 12.64
CA SER A 77 -18.46 3.13 11.52
C SER A 77 -17.01 2.67 11.73
N PRO A 78 -16.71 1.51 12.32
CA PRO A 78 -15.33 1.07 12.46
C PRO A 78 -14.70 0.72 11.10
N PRO A 79 -13.35 0.76 10.98
CA PRO A 79 -12.66 0.22 9.81
C PRO A 79 -13.02 -1.26 9.61
N LEU A 80 -12.73 -1.78 8.41
CA LEU A 80 -12.85 -3.21 8.16
C LEU A 80 -11.86 -3.97 9.06
N GLU A 81 -12.22 -5.20 9.43
CA GLU A 81 -11.26 -6.09 10.07
C GLU A 81 -10.12 -6.39 9.07
N PRO A 82 -8.85 -6.11 9.42
CA PRO A 82 -7.76 -6.33 8.50
C PRO A 82 -7.59 -7.81 8.16
N SER A 83 -7.44 -8.12 6.88
CA SER A 83 -7.14 -9.47 6.39
C SER A 83 -5.73 -9.58 5.80
N ILE A 84 -5.06 -8.44 5.60
CA ILE A 84 -3.71 -8.34 5.05
C ILE A 84 -2.81 -7.63 6.06
N GLY A 85 -1.68 -8.25 6.40
CA GLY A 85 -0.66 -7.67 7.27
C GLY A 85 0.60 -7.31 6.47
N ILE A 86 1.16 -6.13 6.68
CA ILE A 86 2.53 -5.81 6.29
C ILE A 86 3.39 -5.86 7.54
N LEU A 87 4.29 -6.84 7.60
CA LEU A 87 5.19 -7.06 8.71
C LEU A 87 6.39 -6.13 8.61
N ILE A 88 6.58 -5.32 9.65
CA ILE A 88 7.78 -4.52 9.87
C ILE A 88 8.33 -4.94 11.22
N LEU A 89 9.62 -5.31 11.26
CA LEU A 89 10.30 -5.67 12.50
C LEU A 89 11.08 -4.47 13.03
N ASP A 90 11.06 -4.30 14.35
CA ASP A 90 11.85 -3.27 15.01
C ASP A 90 13.36 -3.56 14.88
N GLU A 91 13.77 -4.83 14.89
CA GLU A 91 15.16 -5.27 14.70
C GLU A 91 15.74 -4.76 13.38
N ASP A 92 15.00 -4.90 12.28
CA ASP A 92 15.38 -4.33 10.98
C ASP A 92 15.51 -2.81 11.05
N SER A 93 14.65 -2.13 11.81
CA SER A 93 14.70 -0.68 11.96
C SER A 93 15.89 -0.21 12.80
N TYR A 94 16.35 -1.01 13.76
CA TYR A 94 17.52 -0.72 14.59
C TYR A 94 18.83 -0.95 13.84
N HIS A 95 18.94 -2.04 13.08
CA HIS A 95 20.16 -2.37 12.33
C HIS A 95 20.24 -1.68 10.97
N GLU A 96 19.09 -1.48 10.30
CA GLU A 96 18.97 -0.96 8.93
C GLU A 96 17.83 0.07 8.80
N SER A 97 17.92 1.14 9.60
CA SER A 97 16.91 2.21 9.67
C SER A 97 16.47 2.71 8.29
N GLY A 98 15.17 2.55 8.00
CA GLY A 98 14.51 3.10 6.83
C GLY A 98 14.59 2.23 5.56
N VAL A 99 15.33 1.12 5.58
CA VAL A 99 15.50 0.23 4.42
C VAL A 99 14.19 -0.43 3.98
N SER A 100 13.34 -0.80 4.93
CA SER A 100 12.03 -1.43 4.67
C SER A 100 10.99 -0.47 4.10
N ILE A 101 11.15 0.84 4.32
CA ILE A 101 10.11 1.86 4.03
C ILE A 101 9.77 1.95 2.53
N PRO A 102 10.73 2.04 1.60
CA PRO A 102 10.40 2.13 0.17
C PRO A 102 9.55 0.95 -0.32
N LEU A 103 9.90 -0.29 0.05
CA LEU A 103 9.14 -1.47 -0.34
C LEU A 103 7.77 -1.53 0.34
N THR A 104 7.70 -1.22 1.65
CA THR A 104 6.44 -1.12 2.38
C THR A 104 5.48 -0.14 1.69
N MET A 105 5.96 1.05 1.31
CA MET A 105 5.16 2.06 0.62
C MET A 105 4.69 1.59 -0.76
N LYS A 106 5.54 0.88 -1.51
CA LYS A 106 5.14 0.26 -2.79
C LYS A 106 3.99 -0.74 -2.59
N PHE A 107 4.09 -1.64 -1.61
CA PHE A 107 3.01 -2.58 -1.32
C PHE A 107 1.73 -1.90 -0.84
N LEU A 108 1.82 -0.92 0.05
CA LEU A 108 0.65 -0.14 0.51
C LEU A 108 -0.04 0.57 -0.65
N SER A 109 0.73 1.22 -1.53
CA SER A 109 0.21 1.91 -2.72
C SER A 109 -0.48 0.93 -3.68
N LEU A 110 0.13 -0.22 -3.93
CA LEU A 110 -0.48 -1.27 -4.76
C LEU A 110 -1.75 -1.83 -4.12
N LEU A 111 -1.75 -2.15 -2.83
CA LEU A 111 -2.94 -2.63 -2.11
C LEU A 111 -4.07 -1.60 -2.14
N LEU A 112 -3.76 -0.32 -1.95
CA LEU A 112 -4.72 0.77 -2.07
C LEU A 112 -5.34 0.81 -3.47
N ARG A 113 -4.53 0.82 -4.53
CA ARG A 113 -4.99 0.82 -5.93
C ARG A 113 -5.81 -0.42 -6.28
N LEU A 114 -5.49 -1.57 -5.67
CA LEU A 114 -6.20 -2.83 -5.88
C LEU A 114 -7.49 -2.95 -5.05
N GLY A 115 -7.85 -1.94 -4.25
CA GLY A 115 -9.07 -1.92 -3.44
C GLY A 115 -8.98 -2.63 -2.09
N PHE A 116 -7.76 -2.89 -1.60
CA PHE A 116 -7.49 -3.57 -0.33
C PHE A 116 -6.97 -2.64 0.77
N GLY A 117 -6.81 -1.34 0.49
CA GLY A 117 -6.24 -0.37 1.44
C GLY A 117 -6.95 -0.35 2.80
N ALA A 118 -8.28 -0.41 2.81
CA ALA A 118 -9.08 -0.35 4.04
C ALA A 118 -9.07 -1.64 4.90
N GLU A 119 -8.50 -2.74 4.39
CA GLU A 119 -8.36 -4.02 5.12
C GLU A 119 -6.89 -4.45 5.28
N THR A 120 -5.97 -3.50 5.08
CA THR A 120 -4.54 -3.69 5.27
C THR A 120 -4.11 -3.07 6.59
N ALA A 121 -3.30 -3.80 7.37
CA ALA A 121 -2.69 -3.30 8.59
C ALA A 121 -1.17 -3.43 8.55
N ILE A 122 -0.47 -2.50 9.19
CA ILE A 122 0.93 -2.66 9.55
C ILE A 122 0.97 -3.48 10.85
N ILE A 123 1.77 -4.54 10.87
CA ILE A 123 1.95 -5.43 12.01
C ILE A 123 3.44 -5.55 12.36
N ASN A 124 3.73 -5.98 13.58
CA ASN A 124 5.09 -6.12 14.10
C ASN A 124 5.30 -7.50 14.75
N GLU A 125 6.49 -7.73 15.31
CA GLU A 125 6.93 -8.97 15.94
C GLU A 125 5.97 -9.48 17.02
N GLU A 126 5.28 -8.59 17.76
CA GLU A 126 4.30 -9.02 18.76
C GLU A 126 3.22 -9.93 18.17
N TYR A 127 2.78 -9.66 16.93
CA TYR A 127 1.74 -10.46 16.26
C TYR A 127 2.21 -11.89 15.99
N LEU A 128 3.51 -12.08 15.76
CA LEU A 128 4.15 -13.38 15.61
C LEU A 128 4.15 -14.11 16.96
N LEU A 129 4.57 -13.41 18.02
CA LEU A 129 4.80 -13.98 19.34
C LEU A 129 3.52 -14.34 20.10
N ASN A 130 2.44 -13.57 19.93
CA ASN A 130 1.14 -13.83 20.57
C ASN A 130 0.11 -14.51 19.66
N GLY A 131 0.49 -14.88 18.43
CA GLY A 131 -0.34 -15.62 17.50
C GLY A 131 -1.46 -14.81 16.84
N ARG A 132 -1.53 -13.48 17.05
CA ARG A 132 -2.47 -12.60 16.33
C ARG A 132 -2.22 -12.60 14.82
N ILE A 133 -1.03 -12.97 14.36
CA ILE A 133 -0.72 -13.15 12.93
C ILE A 133 -1.72 -14.11 12.23
N ASN A 134 -2.28 -15.08 12.95
CA ASN A 134 -3.23 -16.05 12.39
C ASN A 134 -4.58 -15.44 11.97
N ARG A 135 -4.84 -14.15 12.27
CA ARG A 135 -6.02 -13.42 11.80
C ARG A 135 -5.90 -12.98 10.34
N TYR A 136 -4.68 -12.91 9.82
CA TYR A 136 -4.38 -12.40 8.47
C TYR A 136 -4.34 -13.55 7.47
N ARG A 137 -5.00 -13.39 6.32
CA ARG A 137 -4.93 -14.38 5.23
C ARG A 137 -3.66 -14.22 4.40
N LEU A 138 -3.15 -13.00 4.31
CA LEU A 138 -1.90 -12.66 3.64
C LEU A 138 -1.02 -11.84 4.58
N VAL A 139 0.23 -12.23 4.74
CA VAL A 139 1.28 -11.43 5.37
C VAL A 139 2.35 -11.13 4.33
N ILE A 140 2.69 -9.86 4.18
CA ILE A 140 3.77 -9.38 3.32
C ILE A 140 4.91 -8.95 4.25
N ALA A 141 6.10 -9.47 4.01
CA ALA A 141 7.33 -9.17 4.73
C ALA A 141 8.32 -8.49 3.76
N PRO A 142 8.27 -7.15 3.64
CA PRO A 142 9.02 -6.42 2.61
C PRO A 142 10.54 -6.42 2.84
N HIS A 143 10.97 -6.55 4.08
CA HIS A 143 12.36 -6.70 4.52
C HIS A 143 12.26 -7.30 5.93
N ILE A 144 12.91 -8.45 6.16
CA ILE A 144 12.96 -9.15 7.46
C ILE A 144 14.32 -9.81 7.62
N LYS A 145 15.39 -9.01 7.50
CA LYS A 145 16.77 -9.51 7.48
C LYS A 145 17.22 -9.96 8.86
N TYR A 146 16.90 -9.16 9.87
CA TYR A 146 17.13 -9.41 11.28
C TYR A 146 15.84 -9.95 11.90
N ILE A 147 15.86 -11.22 12.30
CA ILE A 147 14.69 -11.88 12.87
C ILE A 147 15.12 -12.94 13.87
N SER A 148 14.51 -12.94 15.05
CA SER A 148 14.81 -13.96 16.05
C SER A 148 14.32 -15.33 15.58
N HIS A 149 14.96 -16.39 16.05
CA HIS A 149 14.53 -17.75 15.73
C HIS A 149 13.08 -17.99 16.17
N ARG A 150 12.65 -17.34 17.24
CA ARG A 150 11.28 -17.44 17.78
C ARG A 150 10.26 -16.74 16.89
N GLU A 151 10.57 -15.56 16.34
CA GLU A 151 9.73 -14.87 15.35
C GLU A 151 9.63 -15.66 14.04
N ALA A 152 10.78 -16.15 13.54
CA ALA A 152 10.85 -17.01 12.35
C ALA A 152 9.97 -18.26 12.50
N GLU A 153 9.96 -18.87 13.69
CA GLU A 153 9.08 -19.99 14.04
C GLU A 153 7.59 -19.58 14.06
N GLY A 154 7.29 -18.34 14.45
CA GLY A 154 5.94 -17.77 14.36
C GLY A 154 5.44 -17.69 12.91
N LEU A 155 6.29 -17.22 11.99
CA LEU A 155 6.00 -17.20 10.54
C LEU A 155 5.86 -18.62 9.97
N ARG A 156 6.70 -19.55 10.39
CA ARG A 156 6.59 -20.97 9.99
C ARG A 156 5.24 -21.56 10.36
N LYS A 157 4.83 -21.43 11.63
CA LYS A 157 3.53 -21.90 12.12
C LYS A 157 2.36 -21.20 11.42
N TYR A 158 2.49 -19.92 11.12
CA TYR A 158 1.48 -19.17 10.36
C TYR A 158 1.24 -19.79 8.98
N VAL A 159 2.30 -20.04 8.21
CA VAL A 159 2.18 -20.66 6.88
C VAL A 159 1.70 -22.10 6.99
N GLU A 160 2.24 -22.89 7.93
CA GLU A 160 1.83 -24.29 8.16
C GLU A 160 0.30 -24.42 8.35
N ARG A 161 -0.31 -23.46 9.05
CA ARG A 161 -1.75 -23.43 9.34
C ARG A 161 -2.64 -23.00 8.17
N GLY A 162 -2.08 -22.48 7.08
CA GLY A 162 -2.85 -21.99 5.93
C GLY A 162 -2.62 -20.54 5.57
N GLY A 163 -1.72 -19.83 6.27
CA GLY A 163 -1.35 -18.47 5.93
C GLY A 163 -0.62 -18.38 4.59
N VAL A 164 -0.77 -17.25 3.90
CA VAL A 164 0.02 -16.92 2.72
C VAL A 164 1.06 -15.87 3.09
N LEU A 165 2.32 -16.16 2.81
CA LEU A 165 3.45 -15.30 3.11
C LEU A 165 4.10 -14.81 1.80
N LEU A 166 4.27 -13.50 1.64
CA LEU A 166 5.05 -12.89 0.56
C LEU A 166 6.30 -12.26 1.15
N VAL A 167 7.47 -12.78 0.81
CA VAL A 167 8.76 -12.38 1.40
C VAL A 167 9.69 -11.84 0.31
N CYS A 168 10.28 -10.69 0.60
CA CYS A 168 11.29 -10.05 -0.23
C CYS A 168 12.71 -10.59 0.05
N PRO A 169 13.73 -10.17 -0.72
CA PRO A 169 15.10 -10.64 -0.54
C PRO A 169 15.65 -10.38 0.87
N PHE A 170 16.74 -11.08 1.20
CA PHE A 170 17.52 -10.96 2.44
C PHE A 170 16.84 -11.50 3.70
N CYS A 171 15.74 -12.24 3.60
CA CYS A 171 15.03 -12.71 4.78
C CYS A 171 15.89 -13.63 5.66
N GLY A 172 15.85 -13.41 6.98
CA GLY A 172 16.45 -14.31 7.97
C GLY A 172 17.94 -14.56 7.80
N GLU A 173 18.71 -13.55 7.43
CA GLU A 173 20.18 -13.64 7.34
C GLU A 173 20.85 -13.53 8.71
N CYS A 174 20.29 -12.72 9.59
CA CYS A 174 20.84 -12.44 10.92
C CYS A 174 19.79 -12.64 12.02
N ASP A 175 20.26 -12.97 13.23
CA ASP A 175 19.41 -13.01 14.43
C ASP A 175 19.11 -11.61 14.98
N GLU A 176 18.37 -11.53 16.09
CA GLU A 176 17.98 -10.25 16.70
C GLU A 176 19.17 -9.40 17.18
N LYS A 177 20.35 -10.01 17.38
CA LYS A 177 21.57 -9.32 17.81
C LYS A 177 22.38 -8.82 16.63
N GLY A 178 22.00 -9.16 15.40
CA GLY A 178 22.77 -8.86 14.20
C GLY A 178 23.81 -9.93 13.86
N GLU A 179 23.81 -11.07 14.55
CA GLU A 179 24.74 -12.16 14.28
C GLU A 179 24.23 -13.01 13.11
N PRO A 180 25.07 -13.32 12.10
CA PRO A 180 24.65 -14.13 10.97
C PRO A 180 24.23 -15.55 11.38
N TYR A 181 23.13 -16.03 10.81
CA TYR A 181 22.78 -17.45 10.92
C TYR A 181 23.74 -18.32 10.10
N GLN A 182 23.90 -19.59 10.51
CA GLN A 182 24.70 -20.57 9.76
C GLN A 182 24.15 -20.86 8.36
N GLU A 183 22.85 -20.67 8.20
CA GLU A 183 22.13 -20.91 6.96
C GLU A 183 21.27 -19.70 6.62
N VAL A 184 21.17 -19.41 5.34
CA VAL A 184 20.37 -18.29 4.83
C VAL A 184 19.27 -18.84 3.91
N PRO A 185 17.99 -18.53 4.20
CA PRO A 185 17.51 -17.93 5.44
C PRO A 185 17.69 -18.89 6.63
N CYS A 186 17.47 -18.40 7.85
CA CYS A 186 17.47 -19.23 9.07
C CYS A 186 16.49 -20.41 8.93
N ARG A 187 16.80 -21.54 9.61
CA ARG A 187 16.14 -22.83 9.36
C ARG A 187 14.60 -22.79 9.31
N PRO A 188 13.86 -22.14 10.22
CA PRO A 188 12.40 -22.07 10.13
C PRO A 188 11.91 -21.41 8.82
N LEU A 189 12.59 -20.34 8.37
CA LEU A 189 12.26 -19.67 7.11
C LEU A 189 12.76 -20.44 5.89
N MET A 190 13.85 -21.22 6.00
CA MET A 190 14.32 -22.08 4.91
C MET A 190 13.27 -23.15 4.56
N GLU A 191 12.66 -23.76 5.57
CA GLU A 191 11.58 -24.75 5.39
C GLU A 191 10.36 -24.13 4.67
N VAL A 192 10.00 -22.89 5.03
CA VAL A 192 8.83 -22.18 4.53
C VAL A 192 9.05 -21.63 3.12
N THR A 193 10.20 -21.02 2.87
CA THR A 193 10.56 -20.45 1.56
C THR A 193 10.96 -21.54 0.56
N GLY A 194 11.49 -22.67 1.05
CA GLY A 194 11.98 -23.78 0.24
C GLY A 194 13.24 -23.45 -0.55
N ILE A 195 13.97 -22.42 -0.15
CA ILE A 195 15.19 -21.94 -0.81
C ILE A 195 16.36 -21.88 0.16
N LYS A 196 17.57 -22.00 -0.37
CA LYS A 196 18.82 -21.62 0.28
C LYS A 196 19.46 -20.49 -0.51
N GLY A 197 19.68 -19.36 0.15
CA GLY A 197 20.29 -18.16 -0.40
C GLY A 197 21.76 -18.02 -0.03
N SER A 198 22.43 -17.07 -0.68
CA SER A 198 23.76 -16.60 -0.33
C SER A 198 23.72 -15.14 0.12
N VAL A 199 24.54 -14.77 1.09
CA VAL A 199 24.77 -13.36 1.46
C VAL A 199 25.72 -12.73 0.46
N ASN A 200 25.35 -11.56 -0.06
CA ASN A 200 26.21 -10.75 -0.92
C ASN A 200 25.98 -9.26 -0.61
N THR A 201 26.87 -8.69 0.18
CA THR A 201 26.76 -7.30 0.66
C THR A 201 26.79 -6.28 -0.48
N ASP A 202 27.51 -6.55 -1.58
CA ASP A 202 27.55 -5.64 -2.73
C ASP A 202 26.20 -5.58 -3.45
N ARG A 203 25.54 -6.74 -3.62
CA ARG A 203 24.20 -6.80 -4.22
C ARG A 203 23.13 -6.23 -3.30
N GLU A 204 23.29 -6.41 -2.00
CA GLU A 204 22.43 -5.78 -1.01
C GLU A 204 22.55 -4.26 -1.06
N LEU A 205 23.77 -3.72 -1.01
CA LEU A 205 24.02 -2.29 -1.15
C LEU A 205 23.41 -1.75 -2.44
N LEU A 206 23.53 -2.51 -3.54
CA LEU A 206 22.92 -2.14 -4.82
C LEU A 206 21.39 -2.08 -4.75
N ALA A 207 20.74 -3.00 -4.06
CA ALA A 207 19.30 -2.98 -3.82
C ALA A 207 18.89 -1.72 -3.03
N HIS A 208 19.63 -1.41 -1.97
CA HIS A 208 19.37 -0.23 -1.14
C HIS A 208 19.58 1.07 -1.93
N LEU A 209 20.64 1.15 -2.74
CA LEU A 209 20.88 2.29 -3.63
C LEU A 209 19.77 2.44 -4.68
N HIS A 210 19.27 1.34 -5.24
CA HIS A 210 18.13 1.35 -6.16
C HIS A 210 16.87 1.89 -5.49
N ARG A 211 16.55 1.41 -4.29
CA ARG A 211 15.38 1.86 -3.53
C ARG A 211 15.49 3.33 -3.11
N VAL A 212 16.70 3.78 -2.72
CA VAL A 212 16.97 5.20 -2.44
C VAL A 212 16.84 6.03 -3.70
N TYR A 213 17.36 5.60 -4.85
CA TYR A 213 17.22 6.31 -6.11
C TYR A 213 15.74 6.52 -6.49
N GLU A 214 14.90 5.51 -6.31
CA GLU A 214 13.46 5.62 -6.57
C GLU A 214 12.72 6.49 -5.54
N TYR A 215 13.11 6.41 -4.27
CA TYR A 215 12.38 7.05 -3.16
C TYR A 215 12.86 8.47 -2.82
N LEU A 216 14.15 8.78 -3.01
CA LEU A 216 14.75 10.06 -2.62
C LEU A 216 14.06 11.25 -3.29
N PRO A 217 13.72 11.25 -4.59
CA PRO A 217 12.98 12.36 -5.19
C PRO A 217 11.65 12.62 -4.49
N GLU A 218 10.92 11.57 -4.11
CA GLU A 218 9.64 11.69 -3.41
C GLU A 218 9.83 12.17 -1.97
N ARG A 219 10.84 11.67 -1.25
CA ARG A 219 11.17 12.15 0.11
C ARG A 219 11.66 13.59 0.12
N VAL A 220 12.42 13.99 -0.90
CA VAL A 220 12.91 15.38 -1.00
C VAL A 220 11.75 16.31 -1.35
N LYS A 221 10.77 15.88 -2.15
CA LYS A 221 9.51 16.61 -2.32
C LYS A 221 8.71 16.67 -1.01
N ALA A 222 8.44 15.51 -0.41
CA ALA A 222 7.61 15.35 0.79
C ALA A 222 8.39 15.76 2.05
N GLY A 223 8.14 16.98 2.53
CA GLY A 223 8.82 17.53 3.71
C GLY A 223 9.83 18.63 3.41
N ASN A 224 10.02 18.99 2.14
CA ASN A 224 10.71 20.22 1.78
C ASN A 224 9.70 21.25 1.27
N TRP A 225 9.33 22.16 2.17
CA TRP A 225 8.37 23.23 1.92
C TRP A 225 8.70 24.09 0.68
N LEU A 226 9.98 24.25 0.34
CA LEU A 226 10.40 24.95 -0.88
C LEU A 226 9.95 24.16 -2.11
N LEU A 227 10.19 22.85 -2.14
CA LEU A 227 9.89 22.03 -3.32
C LEU A 227 8.40 21.85 -3.58
N GLU A 228 7.57 21.82 -2.53
CA GLU A 228 6.10 21.76 -2.63
C GLU A 228 5.48 23.07 -3.18
N THR A 229 6.21 24.18 -3.08
CA THR A 229 5.79 25.50 -3.59
C THR A 229 6.42 25.86 -4.93
N PHE A 230 7.37 25.06 -5.42
CA PHE A 230 8.04 25.31 -6.69
C PHE A 230 7.08 25.14 -7.88
N THR A 231 7.24 26.03 -8.86
CA THR A 231 6.70 25.80 -10.21
C THR A 231 7.31 24.52 -10.80
N PRO A 232 6.65 23.86 -11.77
CA PRO A 232 7.22 22.70 -12.45
C PRO A 232 8.65 22.93 -12.96
N PHE A 233 8.93 24.14 -13.45
CA PHE A 233 10.27 24.53 -13.90
C PHE A 233 11.31 24.54 -12.75
N GLN A 234 10.99 25.18 -11.62
CA GLN A 234 11.88 25.23 -10.44
C GLN A 234 12.09 23.85 -9.83
N SER A 235 11.03 23.04 -9.77
CA SER A 235 11.09 21.65 -9.31
C SER A 235 12.04 20.82 -10.17
N ASN A 236 11.90 20.91 -11.50
CA ASN A 236 12.81 20.25 -12.45
C ASN A 236 14.26 20.71 -12.27
N LYS A 237 14.51 22.00 -12.06
CA LYS A 237 15.87 22.53 -11.84
C LYS A 237 16.49 22.02 -10.53
N MET A 238 15.70 21.88 -9.47
CA MET A 238 16.18 21.29 -8.22
C MET A 238 16.46 19.80 -8.38
N LEU A 239 15.58 19.04 -9.04
CA LEU A 239 15.80 17.62 -9.32
C LEU A 239 17.11 17.42 -10.08
N LEU A 240 17.36 18.20 -11.12
CA LEU A 240 18.65 18.18 -11.84
C LEU A 240 19.86 18.51 -10.94
N THR A 241 19.66 19.32 -9.89
CA THR A 241 20.72 19.65 -8.92
C THR A 241 20.95 18.47 -7.98
N ILE A 242 19.89 17.84 -7.46
CA ILE A 242 19.94 16.62 -6.66
C ILE A 242 20.62 15.49 -7.44
N ASP A 243 20.21 15.27 -8.70
CA ASP A 243 20.79 14.26 -9.59
C ASP A 243 22.32 14.42 -9.70
N ARG A 244 22.78 15.66 -9.92
CA ARG A 244 24.21 15.99 -10.02
C ARG A 244 24.94 15.86 -8.69
N THR A 245 24.36 16.37 -7.60
CA THR A 245 25.00 16.40 -6.28
C THR A 245 25.16 15.01 -5.68
N PHE A 246 24.18 14.12 -5.86
CA PHE A 246 24.23 12.76 -5.36
C PHE A 246 24.80 11.75 -6.36
N ALA A 247 25.29 12.22 -7.51
CA ALA A 247 25.78 11.38 -8.61
C ALA A 247 24.77 10.27 -8.97
N LEU A 248 23.47 10.61 -9.03
CA LEU A 248 22.42 9.63 -9.30
C LEU A 248 22.58 8.97 -10.67
N ASP A 249 23.25 9.63 -11.62
CA ASP A 249 23.65 9.05 -12.91
C ASP A 249 24.60 7.85 -12.76
N TYR A 250 25.53 7.90 -11.79
CA TYR A 250 26.43 6.78 -11.50
C TYR A 250 25.64 5.59 -10.93
N ILE A 251 24.76 5.87 -9.95
CA ILE A 251 23.88 4.85 -9.35
C ILE A 251 22.98 4.24 -10.42
N HIS A 252 22.38 5.06 -11.28
CA HIS A 252 21.56 4.62 -12.40
C HIS A 252 22.32 3.69 -13.35
N ASN A 253 23.56 4.04 -13.71
CA ASN A 253 24.41 3.21 -14.56
C ASN A 253 24.78 1.88 -13.87
N LEU A 254 25.09 1.91 -12.57
CA LEU A 254 25.39 0.71 -11.79
C LEU A 254 24.18 -0.23 -11.73
N ILE A 255 22.98 0.31 -11.47
CA ILE A 255 21.72 -0.45 -11.49
C ILE A 255 21.49 -1.05 -12.88
N LYS A 256 21.66 -0.26 -13.94
CA LYS A 256 21.47 -0.71 -15.32
C LYS A 256 22.41 -1.88 -15.68
N GLN A 257 23.68 -1.80 -15.29
CA GLN A 257 24.68 -2.84 -15.57
C GLN A 257 24.40 -4.16 -14.85
N ASN A 258 23.76 -4.10 -13.68
CA ASN A 258 23.46 -5.27 -12.86
C ASN A 258 22.00 -5.73 -12.97
N SER A 259 21.15 -4.97 -13.67
CA SER A 259 19.79 -5.36 -13.97
C SER A 259 19.71 -6.40 -15.07
N GLY A 260 18.61 -7.12 -15.11
CA GLY A 260 18.34 -8.14 -16.11
C GLY A 260 16.87 -8.18 -16.50
N ILE A 261 16.55 -9.16 -17.33
CA ILE A 261 15.18 -9.46 -17.73
C ILE A 261 14.77 -10.77 -17.08
N SER A 262 13.85 -10.67 -16.13
CA SER A 262 13.14 -11.83 -15.61
C SER A 262 12.18 -12.37 -16.67
N ARG A 263 12.05 -13.70 -16.73
CA ARG A 263 11.11 -14.40 -17.60
C ARG A 263 10.31 -15.41 -16.80
N VAL A 264 8.99 -15.33 -16.90
CA VAL A 264 8.08 -16.30 -16.29
C VAL A 264 8.19 -17.63 -17.03
N THR A 265 8.50 -18.71 -16.31
CA THR A 265 8.77 -20.03 -16.92
C THR A 265 7.52 -20.90 -17.08
N ARG A 266 6.44 -20.58 -16.35
CA ARG A 266 5.20 -21.35 -16.33
C ARG A 266 3.97 -20.48 -16.01
N ASN A 267 2.80 -20.91 -16.47
CA ASN A 267 1.53 -20.29 -16.07
C ASN A 267 1.21 -20.66 -14.63
N LEU A 268 0.96 -19.67 -13.79
CA LEU A 268 0.49 -19.87 -12.42
C LEU A 268 -0.18 -18.59 -11.90
N TYR A 269 -1.47 -18.64 -11.59
CA TYR A 269 -2.25 -17.48 -11.14
C TYR A 269 -2.14 -16.29 -12.12
N HIS A 270 -1.59 -15.15 -11.68
CA HIS A 270 -1.36 -13.97 -12.53
C HIS A 270 0.01 -13.98 -13.23
N PHE A 271 0.81 -15.03 -13.07
CA PHE A 271 2.01 -15.26 -13.85
C PHE A 271 1.65 -15.93 -15.17
N VAL A 272 1.84 -15.22 -16.27
CA VAL A 272 1.66 -15.74 -17.63
C VAL A 272 3.02 -16.14 -18.19
N LYS A 273 3.13 -17.38 -18.66
CA LYS A 273 4.35 -17.95 -19.25
C LYS A 273 4.90 -17.03 -20.34
N ASP A 274 6.22 -16.92 -20.39
CA ASP A 274 6.98 -16.11 -21.34
C ASP A 274 6.78 -14.60 -21.21
N THR A 275 6.02 -14.15 -20.20
CA THR A 275 6.02 -12.74 -19.79
C THR A 275 7.40 -12.37 -19.30
N THR A 276 7.94 -11.27 -19.83
CA THR A 276 9.22 -10.72 -19.42
C THR A 276 9.01 -9.42 -18.63
N SER A 277 9.91 -9.18 -17.67
CA SER A 277 9.94 -7.91 -16.95
C SER A 277 11.37 -7.59 -16.54
N TRP A 278 11.68 -6.29 -16.51
CA TRP A 278 12.87 -5.80 -15.83
C TRP A 278 12.89 -6.28 -14.38
N CYS A 279 14.07 -6.71 -13.93
CA CYS A 279 14.36 -7.01 -12.53
C CYS A 279 15.80 -6.64 -12.19
N LEU A 280 16.07 -6.41 -10.90
CA LEU A 280 17.40 -6.32 -10.35
C LEU A 280 17.63 -7.54 -9.43
N PRO A 281 18.34 -8.59 -9.89
CA PRO A 281 18.63 -9.76 -9.08
C PRO A 281 19.59 -9.39 -7.95
N VAL A 282 19.15 -9.52 -6.71
CA VAL A 282 19.93 -9.06 -5.54
C VAL A 282 20.36 -10.21 -4.64
N GLN A 283 19.78 -11.39 -4.80
CA GLN A 283 20.16 -12.58 -4.05
C GLN A 283 20.24 -13.79 -4.97
N ASP A 284 21.36 -14.52 -4.89
CA ASP A 284 21.46 -15.84 -5.52
C ASP A 284 20.80 -16.86 -4.60
N ILE A 285 19.91 -17.68 -5.17
CA ILE A 285 19.15 -18.69 -4.44
C ILE A 285 19.17 -20.03 -5.17
N THR A 286 19.00 -21.10 -4.40
CA THR A 286 18.82 -22.46 -4.87
C THR A 286 17.55 -23.03 -4.23
N ILE A 287 16.79 -23.81 -4.98
CA ILE A 287 15.60 -24.48 -4.46
C ILE A 287 16.07 -25.76 -3.76
N VAL A 288 15.64 -25.98 -2.51
CA VAL A 288 16.10 -27.09 -1.66
C VAL A 288 14.98 -28.03 -1.23
N THR A 289 13.74 -27.77 -1.64
CA THR A 289 12.58 -28.64 -1.36
C THR A 289 11.84 -29.00 -2.66
N GLU A 290 11.25 -30.18 -2.70
CA GLU A 290 10.46 -30.64 -3.85
C GLU A 290 9.11 -29.89 -3.99
N THR A 291 8.63 -29.31 -2.89
CA THR A 291 7.39 -28.51 -2.86
C THR A 291 7.58 -27.09 -3.36
N ALA A 292 8.83 -26.63 -3.50
CA ALA A 292 9.18 -25.31 -3.99
C ALA A 292 9.38 -25.33 -5.50
N THR A 293 8.86 -24.29 -6.15
CA THR A 293 8.83 -24.17 -7.60
C THR A 293 9.29 -22.80 -8.04
N GLY A 294 10.30 -22.75 -8.91
CA GLY A 294 10.73 -21.52 -9.59
C GLY A 294 9.69 -21.08 -10.62
N ILE A 295 9.16 -19.87 -10.45
CA ILE A 295 8.11 -19.27 -11.29
C ILE A 295 8.70 -18.36 -12.35
N ALA A 296 9.72 -17.59 -11.99
CA ALA A 296 10.46 -16.75 -12.92
C ALA A 296 11.96 -16.90 -12.71
N GLU A 297 12.71 -16.71 -13.78
CA GLU A 297 14.17 -16.78 -13.78
C GLU A 297 14.79 -15.53 -14.42
N CYS A 298 16.02 -15.21 -14.04
CA CYS A 298 16.88 -14.23 -14.70
C CYS A 298 18.26 -14.86 -14.87
N ASN A 299 18.81 -14.85 -16.08
CA ASN A 299 20.12 -15.46 -16.40
C ASN A 299 20.25 -16.93 -15.94
N GLY A 300 19.17 -17.71 -16.10
CA GLY A 300 19.11 -19.12 -15.70
C GLY A 300 19.01 -19.38 -14.19
N LYS A 301 18.90 -18.34 -13.35
CA LYS A 301 18.70 -18.46 -11.91
C LYS A 301 17.28 -18.08 -11.51
N PRO A 302 16.65 -18.78 -10.56
CA PRO A 302 15.30 -18.43 -10.09
C PRO A 302 15.31 -17.07 -9.36
N VAL A 303 14.32 -16.23 -9.66
CA VAL A 303 14.13 -14.91 -9.03
C VAL A 303 12.76 -14.76 -8.36
N ILE A 304 11.81 -15.64 -8.67
CA ILE A 304 10.53 -15.79 -7.97
C ILE A 304 10.33 -17.27 -7.70
N VAL A 305 10.12 -17.64 -6.44
CA VAL A 305 9.86 -19.01 -6.01
C VAL A 305 8.54 -19.05 -5.24
N ILE A 306 7.74 -20.08 -5.47
CA ILE A 306 6.57 -20.38 -4.66
C ILE A 306 6.76 -21.74 -4.02
N ASN A 307 6.57 -21.81 -2.71
CA ASN A 307 6.62 -23.05 -1.94
C ASN A 307 5.28 -23.28 -1.25
N ARG A 308 4.75 -24.51 -1.35
CA ARG A 308 3.63 -24.95 -0.52
C ARG A 308 4.19 -25.56 0.76
N TYR A 309 3.75 -25.08 1.91
CA TYR A 309 4.21 -25.57 3.21
C TYR A 309 3.02 -25.74 4.16
N GLY A 310 2.82 -26.96 4.65
CA GLY A 310 1.60 -27.33 5.37
C GLY A 310 0.35 -27.03 4.53
N ASN A 311 -0.57 -26.26 5.11
CA ASN A 311 -1.80 -25.84 4.43
C ASN A 311 -1.68 -24.49 3.71
N GLY A 312 -0.53 -23.81 3.81
CA GLY A 312 -0.32 -22.46 3.27
C GLY A 312 0.72 -22.39 2.16
N TYR A 313 1.11 -21.16 1.83
CA TYR A 313 2.03 -20.86 0.73
C TYR A 313 3.02 -19.76 1.13
N CYS A 314 4.23 -19.86 0.60
CA CYS A 314 5.21 -18.78 0.62
C CYS A 314 5.58 -18.39 -0.81
N ILE A 315 5.50 -17.11 -1.14
CA ILE A 315 6.11 -16.51 -2.34
C ILE A 315 7.38 -15.80 -1.90
N TYR A 316 8.51 -16.19 -2.44
CA TYR A 316 9.81 -15.60 -2.15
C TYR A 316 10.37 -14.88 -3.39
N LEU A 317 10.85 -13.65 -3.19
CA LEU A 317 11.45 -12.81 -4.21
C LEU A 317 12.97 -12.72 -3.97
N ALA A 318 13.77 -13.01 -5.00
CA ALA A 318 15.24 -12.87 -4.99
C ALA A 318 15.74 -11.61 -5.74
N ALA A 319 14.80 -10.76 -6.17
CA ALA A 319 15.06 -9.60 -7.00
C ALA A 319 14.10 -8.45 -6.65
N ASP A 320 14.51 -7.22 -6.92
CA ASP A 320 13.58 -6.09 -7.06
C ASP A 320 12.95 -6.14 -8.46
N PHE A 321 11.68 -5.74 -8.56
CA PHE A 321 10.90 -5.80 -9.80
C PHE A 321 10.27 -4.45 -10.15
N LYS A 322 9.99 -4.26 -11.44
CA LYS A 322 9.15 -3.15 -11.92
C LYS A 322 7.70 -3.32 -11.43
N ASP A 323 7.01 -2.20 -11.22
CA ASP A 323 5.63 -2.14 -10.71
C ASP A 323 4.63 -3.08 -11.41
N THR A 324 4.74 -3.28 -12.71
CA THR A 324 3.84 -4.18 -13.46
C THR A 324 4.01 -5.64 -13.05
N MET A 325 5.25 -6.10 -12.84
CA MET A 325 5.50 -7.45 -12.34
C MET A 325 5.19 -7.55 -10.85
N LEU A 326 5.49 -6.51 -10.07
CA LEU A 326 5.15 -6.46 -8.65
C LEU A 326 3.63 -6.53 -8.41
N GLU A 327 2.83 -5.88 -9.25
CA GLU A 327 1.37 -6.00 -9.25
C GLU A 327 0.93 -7.46 -9.52
N ASN A 328 1.52 -8.13 -10.51
CA ASN A 328 1.20 -9.54 -10.80
C ASN A 328 1.59 -10.48 -9.65
N ILE A 329 2.72 -10.23 -9.00
CA ILE A 329 3.16 -10.95 -7.79
C ILE A 329 2.11 -10.77 -6.68
N LEU A 330 1.73 -9.53 -6.39
CA LEU A 330 0.76 -9.22 -5.34
C LEU A 330 -0.62 -9.81 -5.64
N ARG A 331 -1.12 -9.69 -6.88
CA ARG A 331 -2.38 -10.31 -7.31
C ARG A 331 -2.35 -11.83 -7.15
N SER A 332 -1.20 -12.47 -7.44
CA SER A 332 -1.03 -13.91 -7.20
C SER A 332 -1.05 -14.26 -5.71
N ALA A 333 -0.43 -13.44 -4.86
CA ALA A 333 -0.49 -13.61 -3.40
C ALA A 333 -1.92 -13.44 -2.86
N LEU A 334 -2.66 -12.43 -3.33
CA LEU A 334 -4.05 -12.20 -2.98
C LEU A 334 -4.95 -13.37 -3.42
N HIS A 335 -4.75 -13.89 -4.63
CA HIS A 335 -5.47 -15.06 -5.13
C HIS A 335 -5.21 -16.30 -4.26
N LEU A 336 -3.96 -16.59 -3.93
CA LEU A 336 -3.58 -17.67 -3.01
C LEU A 336 -4.23 -17.52 -1.63
N ALA A 337 -4.35 -16.29 -1.13
CA ALA A 337 -4.99 -15.99 0.14
C ALA A 337 -6.52 -16.03 0.09
N GLY A 338 -7.12 -16.31 -1.08
CA GLY A 338 -8.57 -16.28 -1.27
C GLY A 338 -9.16 -14.89 -1.02
N LEU A 339 -8.42 -13.84 -1.36
CA LEU A 339 -8.79 -12.45 -1.17
C LEU A 339 -9.24 -11.83 -2.49
N ALA A 340 -10.43 -11.21 -2.44
CA ALA A 340 -10.99 -10.39 -3.50
C ALA A 340 -11.44 -9.07 -2.86
N PRO A 341 -11.32 -7.93 -3.58
CA PRO A 341 -11.67 -6.64 -3.00
C PRO A 341 -13.18 -6.56 -2.75
N TYR A 342 -13.57 -5.67 -1.84
CA TYR A 342 -14.98 -5.43 -1.52
C TYR A 342 -15.73 -4.76 -2.68
N THR A 343 -15.02 -3.96 -3.47
CA THR A 343 -15.54 -3.26 -4.64
C THR A 343 -14.52 -3.27 -5.76
N GLN A 344 -15.02 -3.17 -7.00
CA GLN A 344 -14.24 -2.98 -8.20
C GLN A 344 -14.87 -1.87 -9.03
N ILE A 345 -14.06 -1.19 -9.83
CA ILE A 345 -14.51 -0.14 -10.74
C ILE A 345 -14.23 -0.54 -12.18
N SER A 346 -15.14 -0.17 -13.08
CA SER A 346 -14.95 -0.31 -14.52
C SER A 346 -15.32 1.01 -15.23
N PRO A 347 -14.66 1.35 -16.36
CA PRO A 347 -13.64 0.57 -17.07
C PRO A 347 -12.29 0.45 -16.33
N ASN A 348 -11.53 -0.59 -16.66
CA ASN A 348 -10.18 -0.81 -16.13
C ASN A 348 -9.29 0.41 -16.40
N GLY A 349 -8.42 0.76 -15.45
CA GLY A 349 -7.50 1.88 -15.53
C GLY A 349 -7.92 3.10 -14.71
N LEU A 350 -9.18 3.15 -14.26
CA LEU A 350 -9.69 4.21 -13.38
C LEU A 350 -9.14 4.12 -11.94
N GLU A 351 -8.46 3.05 -11.57
CA GLU A 351 -7.89 2.87 -10.22
C GLU A 351 -6.74 3.84 -9.93
N LYS A 352 -6.23 4.54 -10.96
CA LYS A 352 -5.26 5.63 -10.82
C LYS A 352 -5.91 6.98 -10.51
N ASP A 353 -7.19 7.10 -10.82
CA ASP A 353 -7.93 8.36 -10.78
C ASP A 353 -9.00 8.37 -9.69
N ILE A 354 -9.34 7.20 -9.14
CA ILE A 354 -10.38 7.05 -8.13
C ILE A 354 -9.88 6.13 -7.03
N LEU A 355 -9.81 6.66 -5.81
CA LEU A 355 -9.51 5.87 -4.62
C LEU A 355 -10.79 5.27 -4.05
N LEU A 356 -10.73 3.98 -3.76
CA LEU A 356 -11.81 3.24 -3.11
C LEU A 356 -11.44 2.99 -1.65
N GLY A 357 -12.43 3.13 -0.77
CA GLY A 357 -12.33 2.67 0.61
C GLY A 357 -13.65 2.14 1.13
N ALA A 358 -13.60 1.48 2.27
CA ALA A 358 -14.77 0.84 2.86
C ALA A 358 -14.68 0.80 4.38
N ARG A 359 -15.84 0.88 5.03
CA ARG A 359 -15.99 0.73 6.49
C ARG A 359 -17.23 -0.09 6.81
N ARG A 360 -17.27 -0.64 8.02
CA ARG A 360 -18.50 -1.24 8.55
C ARG A 360 -19.46 -0.15 8.98
N ALA A 361 -20.74 -0.33 8.74
CA ALA A 361 -21.82 0.46 9.34
C ALA A 361 -22.62 -0.43 10.30
N LYS A 362 -23.43 0.19 11.17
CA LYS A 362 -24.28 -0.53 12.14
C LYS A 362 -25.18 -1.60 11.48
N ASP A 363 -25.71 -1.27 10.31
CA ASP A 363 -26.67 -2.07 9.54
C ASP A 363 -26.09 -2.55 8.20
N GLY A 364 -24.78 -2.38 7.94
CA GLY A 364 -24.19 -2.76 6.66
C GLY A 364 -22.79 -2.20 6.43
N TYR A 365 -22.59 -1.48 5.33
CA TYR A 365 -21.29 -0.95 4.92
C TYR A 365 -21.37 0.50 4.42
N LEU A 366 -20.25 1.23 4.60
CA LEU A 366 -19.98 2.49 3.91
C LEU A 366 -18.90 2.26 2.85
N PHE A 367 -19.11 2.77 1.65
CA PHE A 367 -18.14 2.79 0.56
C PHE A 367 -17.80 4.22 0.19
N PHE A 368 -16.52 4.47 -0.03
CA PHE A 368 -15.96 5.78 -0.35
C PHE A 368 -15.37 5.71 -1.75
N LEU A 369 -15.74 6.67 -2.58
CA LEU A 369 -15.13 6.91 -3.88
C LEU A 369 -14.61 8.34 -3.87
N ILE A 370 -13.31 8.50 -4.06
CA ILE A 370 -12.63 9.79 -3.95
C ILE A 370 -11.94 10.06 -5.28
N GLU A 371 -12.38 11.09 -5.99
CA GLU A 371 -11.78 11.50 -7.26
C GLU A 371 -10.41 12.15 -7.02
N ILE A 372 -9.37 11.63 -7.66
CA ILE A 372 -7.99 12.10 -7.57
C ILE A 372 -7.33 12.35 -8.94
N GLY A 373 -8.01 12.04 -10.04
CA GLY A 373 -7.50 12.19 -11.41
C GLY A 373 -7.66 13.60 -12.03
N ASP A 374 -8.30 14.53 -11.32
CA ASP A 374 -8.57 15.89 -11.76
C ASP A 374 -9.38 15.99 -13.06
N ARG A 375 -10.30 15.06 -13.27
CA ARG A 375 -11.23 15.04 -14.43
C ARG A 375 -12.57 14.42 -14.05
N ASP A 376 -13.56 14.60 -14.91
CA ASP A 376 -14.86 13.95 -14.74
C ASP A 376 -14.78 12.48 -15.18
N HIS A 377 -15.49 11.60 -14.48
CA HIS A 377 -15.54 10.18 -14.81
C HIS A 377 -16.97 9.65 -14.80
N THR A 378 -17.26 8.79 -15.77
CA THR A 378 -18.41 7.89 -15.77
C THR A 378 -17.90 6.48 -15.50
N LEU A 379 -18.47 5.81 -14.51
CA LEU A 379 -17.98 4.50 -14.08
C LEU A 379 -19.12 3.59 -13.62
N THR A 380 -18.81 2.30 -13.56
CA THR A 380 -19.62 1.32 -12.85
C THR A 380 -18.86 0.82 -11.64
N LEU A 381 -19.48 0.93 -10.46
CA LEU A 381 -19.00 0.35 -9.22
C LEU A 381 -19.67 -1.02 -9.04
N GLU A 382 -18.87 -2.07 -8.94
CA GLU A 382 -19.33 -3.44 -8.70
C GLU A 382 -18.99 -3.87 -7.27
N PHE A 383 -19.99 -4.30 -6.52
CA PHE A 383 -19.81 -4.78 -5.15
C PHE A 383 -19.59 -6.28 -5.12
N ASN A 384 -18.67 -6.73 -4.27
CA ASN A 384 -18.40 -8.15 -4.13
C ASN A 384 -19.43 -8.83 -3.23
N LYS A 385 -20.47 -9.41 -3.84
CA LYS A 385 -21.58 -10.13 -3.17
C LYS A 385 -21.14 -10.96 -1.96
N ASN A 386 -20.10 -11.79 -2.11
CA ASN A 386 -19.66 -12.72 -1.07
C ASN A 386 -18.95 -12.00 0.09
N ARG A 387 -18.20 -10.93 -0.19
CA ARG A 387 -17.45 -10.17 0.81
C ARG A 387 -18.37 -9.33 1.68
N ILE A 388 -19.42 -8.75 1.09
CA ILE A 388 -20.38 -7.91 1.81
C ILE A 388 -21.60 -8.68 2.31
N GLY A 389 -21.85 -9.90 1.81
CA GLY A 389 -22.99 -10.72 2.20
C GLY A 389 -24.31 -10.25 1.59
N LEU A 390 -24.33 -9.89 0.30
CA LEU A 390 -25.59 -9.60 -0.39
C LEU A 390 -26.35 -10.88 -0.72
N GLU A 391 -27.63 -10.87 -0.39
CA GLU A 391 -28.61 -11.89 -0.76
C GLU A 391 -29.26 -11.57 -2.10
N ASP A 392 -30.07 -12.49 -2.59
CA ASP A 392 -30.77 -12.36 -3.85
C ASP A 392 -32.02 -11.48 -3.75
N ARG A 393 -31.81 -10.20 -3.42
CA ARG A 393 -32.87 -9.19 -3.25
C ARG A 393 -32.41 -7.80 -3.70
N GLU A 394 -33.37 -6.88 -3.78
CA GLU A 394 -33.10 -5.46 -4.03
C GLU A 394 -32.59 -4.76 -2.76
N TYR A 395 -31.57 -3.91 -2.93
CA TYR A 395 -31.00 -3.08 -1.87
C TYR A 395 -31.10 -1.61 -2.24
N LYS A 396 -31.52 -0.80 -1.26
CA LYS A 396 -31.60 0.66 -1.40
C LYS A 396 -30.30 1.29 -0.88
N ILE A 397 -29.49 1.81 -1.79
CA ILE A 397 -28.23 2.50 -1.46
C ILE A 397 -28.52 3.98 -1.24
N ARG A 398 -27.96 4.57 -0.19
CA ARG A 398 -28.03 6.01 0.07
C ARG A 398 -26.65 6.64 -0.10
N GLU A 399 -26.57 7.66 -0.93
CA GLU A 399 -25.39 8.51 -1.02
C GLU A 399 -25.51 9.62 0.03
N LEU A 400 -24.54 9.72 0.94
CA LEU A 400 -24.68 10.47 2.19
C LEU A 400 -24.33 11.95 2.07
N LEU A 401 -23.63 12.39 1.01
CA LEU A 401 -23.23 13.78 0.87
C LEU A 401 -24.35 14.61 0.24
N GLU A 402 -24.96 14.12 -0.84
CA GLU A 402 -26.07 14.81 -1.52
C GLU A 402 -27.44 14.21 -1.21
N GLY A 403 -27.49 13.02 -0.58
CA GLY A 403 -28.75 12.39 -0.17
C GLY A 403 -29.45 11.63 -1.30
N ARG A 404 -28.77 11.40 -2.43
CA ARG A 404 -29.33 10.63 -3.54
C ARG A 404 -29.56 9.18 -3.11
N THR A 405 -30.52 8.54 -3.76
CA THR A 405 -30.84 7.14 -3.51
C THR A 405 -30.69 6.36 -4.80
N PHE A 406 -30.07 5.19 -4.70
CA PHE A 406 -29.90 4.24 -5.79
C PHE A 406 -30.47 2.88 -5.40
N ARG A 407 -30.64 2.00 -6.39
CA ARG A 407 -31.06 0.62 -6.19
C ARG A 407 -30.09 -0.30 -6.90
N ILE A 408 -29.73 -1.38 -6.23
CA ILE A 408 -28.98 -2.49 -6.82
C ILE A 408 -29.68 -3.80 -6.51
N HIS A 409 -29.41 -4.84 -7.29
CA HIS A 409 -29.89 -6.18 -7.02
C HIS A 409 -28.71 -7.09 -6.64
N GLY A 410 -28.82 -7.89 -5.57
CA GLY A 410 -27.68 -8.68 -5.09
C GLY A 410 -27.19 -9.79 -6.04
N ARG A 411 -27.97 -10.19 -7.05
CA ARG A 411 -27.49 -11.02 -8.19
C ARG A 411 -26.49 -10.29 -9.08
N GLN A 412 -26.68 -8.99 -9.28
CA GLN A 412 -25.84 -8.15 -10.13
C GLN A 412 -25.64 -6.81 -9.42
N PRO A 413 -24.81 -6.78 -8.37
CA PRO A 413 -24.68 -5.63 -7.50
C PRO A 413 -23.76 -4.59 -8.13
N LYS A 414 -24.26 -3.96 -9.20
CA LYS A 414 -23.56 -2.93 -9.97
C LYS A 414 -24.29 -1.61 -9.87
N LEU A 415 -23.54 -0.52 -9.79
CA LEU A 415 -24.06 0.83 -9.70
C LEU A 415 -23.31 1.74 -10.66
N GLU A 416 -24.04 2.34 -11.59
CA GLU A 416 -23.50 3.37 -12.49
C GLU A 416 -23.48 4.72 -11.78
N LEU A 417 -22.35 5.43 -11.90
CA LEU A 417 -22.10 6.69 -11.23
C LEU A 417 -21.36 7.66 -12.15
N GLU A 418 -21.64 8.93 -11.92
CA GLU A 418 -20.81 10.04 -12.39
C GLU A 418 -20.12 10.65 -11.17
N ILE A 419 -18.83 10.94 -11.32
CA ILE A 419 -18.02 11.60 -10.31
C ILE A 419 -17.27 12.75 -10.98
N GLY A 420 -17.51 13.96 -10.47
CA GLY A 420 -16.89 15.17 -11.01
C GLY A 420 -15.48 15.40 -10.48
N VAL A 421 -14.79 16.39 -11.04
CA VAL A 421 -13.49 16.85 -10.52
C VAL A 421 -13.55 17.13 -9.00
N CYS A 422 -12.67 16.50 -8.23
CA CYS A 422 -12.57 16.64 -6.77
C CYS A 422 -13.85 16.21 -6.00
N ASP A 423 -14.72 15.45 -6.63
CA ASP A 423 -15.94 14.95 -6.01
C ASP A 423 -15.64 13.73 -5.12
N VAL A 424 -16.51 13.51 -4.14
CA VAL A 424 -16.48 12.36 -3.25
C VAL A 424 -17.88 11.77 -3.14
N LYS A 425 -17.99 10.46 -3.29
CA LYS A 425 -19.24 9.73 -3.06
C LYS A 425 -19.08 8.86 -1.82
N VAL A 426 -19.99 9.01 -0.86
CA VAL A 426 -20.07 8.15 0.33
C VAL A 426 -21.37 7.37 0.27
N LEU A 427 -21.29 6.09 -0.07
CA LEU A 427 -22.44 5.22 -0.28
C LEU A 427 -22.66 4.37 0.96
N HIS A 428 -23.87 4.40 1.50
CA HIS A 428 -24.32 3.50 2.56
C HIS A 428 -25.18 2.39 1.97
N ILE A 429 -24.76 1.15 2.21
CA ILE A 429 -25.49 -0.05 1.82
C ILE A 429 -25.96 -0.75 3.09
N PRO A 430 -27.26 -0.63 3.45
CA PRO A 430 -27.84 -1.41 4.52
C PRO A 430 -28.02 -2.87 4.05
N LEU A 431 -27.67 -3.82 4.90
CA LEU A 431 -27.81 -5.25 4.66
C LEU A 431 -29.03 -5.86 5.32
N THR A 432 -29.59 -5.19 6.33
CA THR A 432 -30.81 -5.61 7.05
C THR A 432 -32.05 -5.01 6.41
#